data_AF-A0A2W5BQE9-F1
#
_entry.id   AF-A0A2W5BQE9-F1
#
_cell.length_a   1.000
_cell.length_b   1.000
_cell.length_c   1.000
_cell.angle_alpha   90.00
_cell.angle_beta   90.00
_cell.angle_gamma   90.00
#
_symmetry.space_group_name_H-M   'P 1'
#
loop_
_entity.id
_entity.type
_entity.pdbx_description
1 polymer ?
#
loop_
_entity_poly.entity_id
_entity_poly.type
_entity_poly.pdbx_seq_one_letter_code
_entity_poly.pdbx_strand_id
1 'polypeptide(L)'
;DAAAEQSSSGHTSFAKFRSAREAYQAKLAQLDYEERAGKLVRKEEIDREAFEAARLIRDRFLALPQELGGTLVGMTDEKEIIQYLRAKIRDALMDVSNDVSLGA
;
A
#
# COMPACT_ATOMS: atom_id res chain seq x y z
N ASP A 1 -57.98 -27.52 8.27
CA ASP A 1 -56.93 -26.56 8.62
C ASP A 1 -55.59 -26.79 7.90
N ALA A 2 -55.49 -26.53 6.59
CA ALA A 2 -54.20 -26.62 5.85
C ALA A 2 -53.82 -25.33 5.12
N ALA A 3 -54.67 -24.30 5.16
CA ALA A 3 -54.46 -23.03 4.45
C ALA A 3 -53.76 -21.95 5.29
N ALA A 4 -53.61 -22.15 6.61
CA ALA A 4 -53.06 -21.14 7.52
C ALA A 4 -51.53 -21.24 7.74
N GLU A 5 -50.89 -22.36 7.37
CA GLU A 5 -49.45 -22.56 7.59
C GLU A 5 -48.56 -22.06 6.43
N GLN A 6 -49.14 -21.80 5.25
CA GLN A 6 -48.37 -21.36 4.07
C GLN A 6 -48.16 -19.83 4.01
N SER A 7 -49.02 -19.02 4.64
CA SER A 7 -48.90 -17.55 4.61
C SER A 7 -47.92 -16.98 5.64
N SER A 8 -47.77 -17.62 6.80
CA SER A 8 -46.87 -17.18 7.89
C SER A 8 -45.39 -17.49 7.62
N SER A 9 -45.11 -18.62 6.97
CA SER A 9 -43.74 -19.03 6.57
C SER A 9 -43.19 -18.16 5.42
N GLY A 10 -44.02 -17.79 4.45
CA GLY A 10 -43.66 -16.83 3.40
C GLY A 10 -43.37 -15.44 3.96
N HIS A 11 -44.23 -14.91 4.84
CA HIS A 11 -44.06 -13.57 5.43
C HIS A 11 -42.78 -13.44 6.27
N THR A 12 -42.44 -14.46 7.07
CA THR A 12 -41.19 -14.48 7.84
C THR A 12 -39.95 -14.62 6.95
N SER A 13 -40.06 -15.33 5.82
CA SER A 13 -39.00 -15.42 4.81
C SER A 13 -38.75 -14.08 4.11
N PHE A 14 -39.82 -13.40 3.66
CA PHE A 14 -39.73 -12.06 3.06
C PHE A 14 -39.15 -11.01 4.02
N ALA A 15 -39.55 -11.03 5.30
CA ALA A 15 -38.99 -10.15 6.31
C ALA A 15 -37.48 -10.41 6.51
N LYS A 16 -37.06 -11.68 6.60
CA LYS A 16 -35.64 -12.06 6.70
C LYS A 16 -34.83 -11.61 5.49
N PHE A 17 -35.34 -11.79 4.27
CA PHE A 17 -34.67 -11.32 3.05
C PHE A 17 -34.56 -9.80 2.99
N ARG A 18 -35.59 -9.05 3.40
CA ARG A 18 -35.57 -7.59 3.46
C ARG A 18 -34.53 -7.10 4.48
N SER A 19 -34.52 -7.67 5.68
CA SER A 19 -33.54 -7.31 6.72
C SER A 19 -32.11 -7.65 6.33
N ALA A 20 -31.88 -8.80 5.69
CA ALA A 20 -30.55 -9.14 5.16
C ALA A 20 -30.10 -8.14 4.09
N ARG A 21 -31.00 -7.79 3.15
CA ARG A 21 -30.72 -6.79 2.10
C ARG A 21 -30.39 -5.41 2.68
N GLU A 22 -31.17 -4.93 3.65
CA GLU A 22 -30.90 -3.66 4.34
C GLU A 22 -29.56 -3.69 5.08
N ALA A 23 -29.23 -4.79 5.75
CA ALA A 23 -27.95 -4.95 6.43
C ALA A 23 -26.76 -4.91 5.45
N TYR A 24 -26.87 -5.55 4.29
CA TYR A 24 -25.84 -5.47 3.24
C TYR A 24 -25.75 -4.06 2.63
N GLN A 25 -26.89 -3.40 2.40
CA GLN A 25 -26.91 -2.01 1.92
C GLN A 25 -26.26 -1.05 2.92
N ALA A 26 -26.50 -1.22 4.21
CA ALA A 26 -25.85 -0.44 5.26
C ALA A 26 -24.32 -0.65 5.27
N LYS A 27 -23.85 -1.90 5.12
CA LYS A 27 -22.41 -2.20 5.02
C LYS A 27 -21.77 -1.60 3.78
N LEU A 28 -22.44 -1.67 2.63
CA LEU A 28 -21.98 -1.03 1.40
C LEU A 28 -21.90 0.48 1.56
N ALA A 29 -22.93 1.11 2.13
CA ALA A 29 -22.94 2.55 2.39
C ALA A 29 -21.83 2.97 3.38
N GLN A 30 -21.52 2.12 4.36
CA GLN A 30 -20.41 2.35 5.28
C GLN A 30 -19.06 2.27 4.56
N LEU A 31 -18.82 1.24 3.74
CA LEU A 31 -17.58 1.12 2.96
C LEU A 31 -17.41 2.31 2.00
N ASP A 32 -18.48 2.70 1.30
CA ASP A 32 -18.48 3.83 0.37
C ASP A 32 -18.23 5.16 1.10
N TYR A 33 -18.76 5.31 2.31
CA TYR A 33 -18.47 6.45 3.17
C TYR A 33 -17.02 6.47 3.65
N GLU A 34 -16.49 5.32 4.10
CA GLU A 34 -15.11 5.21 4.58
C GLU A 34 -14.09 5.43 3.44
N GLU A 35 -14.38 4.95 2.23
CA GLU A 35 -13.60 5.23 1.02
C GLU A 35 -13.61 6.72 0.67
N ARG A 36 -14.80 7.34 0.58
CA ARG A 36 -14.93 8.79 0.29
C ARG A 36 -14.35 9.68 1.39
N ALA A 37 -14.36 9.21 2.63
CA ALA A 37 -13.72 9.89 3.76
C ALA A 37 -12.20 9.72 3.78
N GLY A 38 -11.61 9.01 2.82
CA GLY A 38 -10.17 8.78 2.70
C GLY A 38 -9.61 7.83 3.76
N LYS A 39 -10.46 7.01 4.40
CA LYS A 39 -10.02 6.02 5.40
C LYS A 39 -9.67 4.67 4.79
N LEU A 40 -10.14 4.42 3.56
CA LEU A 40 -9.86 3.20 2.82
C LEU A 40 -9.23 3.55 1.48
N VAL A 41 -8.20 2.80 1.10
CA VAL A 41 -7.54 2.81 -0.20
C VAL A 41 -7.57 1.39 -0.76
N ARG A 42 -7.59 1.26 -2.09
CA ARG A 42 -7.58 -0.07 -2.70
C ARG A 42 -6.25 -0.76 -2.40
N LYS A 43 -6.32 -2.01 -1.96
CA LYS A 43 -5.12 -2.79 -1.62
C LYS A 43 -4.18 -2.91 -2.82
N GLU A 44 -4.72 -3.08 -4.02
CA GLU A 44 -3.96 -3.18 -5.26
C GLU A 44 -3.12 -1.93 -5.54
N GLU A 45 -3.59 -0.75 -5.11
CA GLU A 45 -2.85 0.52 -5.27
C GLU A 45 -1.65 0.57 -4.31
N ILE A 46 -1.87 0.22 -3.04
CA ILE A 46 -0.79 0.13 -2.04
C ILE A 46 0.25 -0.93 -2.42
N ASP A 47 -0.18 -2.11 -2.87
CA ASP A 47 0.73 -3.17 -3.27
C ASP A 47 1.60 -2.74 -4.47
N ARG A 48 1.00 -2.01 -5.43
CA ARG A 48 1.72 -1.45 -6.58
C ARG A 48 2.73 -0.39 -6.14
N GLU A 49 2.30 0.60 -5.36
CA GLU A 49 3.17 1.69 -4.88
C GLU A 49 4.32 1.16 -4.02
N ALA A 50 4.05 0.19 -3.14
CA ALA A 50 5.08 -0.46 -2.35
C ALA A 50 6.10 -1.20 -3.23
N PHE A 51 5.64 -1.87 -4.30
CA PHE A 51 6.51 -2.55 -5.23
C PHE A 51 7.39 -1.58 -6.05
N GLU A 52 6.81 -0.47 -6.50
CA GLU A 52 7.53 0.60 -7.19
C GLU A 52 8.58 1.26 -6.30
N ALA A 53 8.23 1.58 -5.05
CA ALA A 53 9.16 2.12 -4.06
C ALA A 53 10.30 1.14 -3.77
N ALA A 54 10.01 -0.15 -3.58
CA ALA A 54 11.04 -1.18 -3.38
C ALA A 54 11.97 -1.31 -4.58
N ARG A 55 11.41 -1.23 -5.80
CA ARG A 55 12.19 -1.24 -7.04
C ARG A 55 13.12 -0.04 -7.12
N LEU A 56 12.63 1.16 -6.80
CA LEU A 56 13.42 2.38 -6.81
C LEU A 56 14.59 2.30 -5.84
N ILE A 57 14.36 1.83 -4.60
CA ILE A 57 15.43 1.59 -3.61
C ILE A 57 16.49 0.65 -4.17
N ARG A 58 16.06 -0.50 -4.71
CA ARG A 58 16.97 -1.50 -5.26
C ARG A 58 17.81 -0.94 -6.41
N ASP A 59 17.15 -0.28 -7.36
CA ASP A 59 17.79 0.22 -8.56
C ASP A 59 18.83 1.32 -8.19
N ARG A 60 18.53 2.20 -7.21
CA ARG A 60 19.48 3.19 -6.69
C ARG A 60 20.68 2.54 -5.98
N PHE A 61 20.45 1.53 -5.14
CA PHE A 61 21.53 0.82 -4.44
C PHE A 61 22.46 0.09 -5.40
N LEU A 62 21.92 -0.54 -6.44
CA LEU A 62 22.72 -1.27 -7.44
C LEU A 62 23.51 -0.32 -8.36
N ALA A 63 23.13 0.95 -8.47
CA ALA A 63 23.90 1.96 -9.19
C ALA A 63 25.15 2.44 -8.41
N LEU A 64 25.12 2.40 -7.07
CA LEU A 64 26.21 2.92 -6.23
C LEU A 64 27.60 2.35 -6.56
N PRO A 65 27.82 1.03 -6.74
CA PRO A 65 29.15 0.51 -7.03
C PRO A 65 29.76 1.09 -8.30
N GLN A 66 28.94 1.32 -9.34
CA GLN A 66 29.40 1.91 -10.60
C GLN A 66 29.75 3.39 -10.43
N GLU A 67 28.95 4.14 -9.66
CA GLU A 67 29.21 5.55 -9.36
C GLU A 67 30.46 5.75 -8.49
N LEU A 68 30.64 4.88 -7.49
CA LEU A 68 31.67 5.02 -6.47
C LEU A 68 33.00 4.40 -6.89
N GLY A 69 32.99 3.37 -7.74
CA GLY A 69 34.17 2.57 -8.08
C GLY A 69 35.37 3.39 -8.54
N GLY A 70 35.17 4.34 -9.46
CA GLY A 70 36.26 5.20 -9.94
C GLY A 70 36.86 6.10 -8.85
N THR A 71 36.03 6.60 -7.94
CA THR A 71 36.48 7.45 -6.82
C THR A 71 37.24 6.62 -5.79
N LEU A 72 36.75 5.42 -5.48
CA LEU A 72 37.35 4.52 -4.50
C LEU A 72 38.76 4.04 -4.89
N VAL A 73 39.06 3.90 -6.18
CA VAL A 73 40.40 3.51 -6.66
C VAL A 73 41.48 4.51 -6.24
N GLY A 74 41.14 5.79 -6.10
CA GLY A 74 42.07 6.84 -5.69
C GLY A 74 42.22 7.05 -4.18
N MET A 75 41.38 6.39 -3.37
CA MET A 75 41.37 6.57 -1.92
C MET A 75 42.32 5.59 -1.23
N THR A 76 43.14 6.08 -0.30
CA THR A 76 44.16 5.28 0.40
C THR A 76 43.92 5.13 1.90
N ASP A 77 43.02 5.92 2.50
CA ASP A 77 42.65 5.82 3.92
C ASP A 77 41.31 5.09 4.07
N GLU A 78 41.33 3.96 4.78
CA GLU A 78 40.16 3.16 5.10
C GLU A 78 39.05 3.97 5.79
N LYS A 79 39.41 4.89 6.70
CA LYS A 79 38.41 5.71 7.43
C LYS A 79 37.70 6.66 6.48
N GLU A 80 38.44 7.27 5.57
CA GLU A 80 37.90 8.15 4.53
C GLU A 80 36.96 7.36 3.61
N ILE A 81 37.37 6.16 3.18
CA ILE A 81 36.54 5.26 2.36
C ILE A 81 35.22 4.94 3.05
N ILE A 82 35.27 4.50 4.32
CA ILE A 82 34.04 4.18 5.08
C ILE A 82 33.16 5.41 5.24
N GLN A 83 33.73 6.58 5.52
CA GLN A 83 32.98 7.83 5.67
C GLN A 83 32.31 8.23 4.35
N TYR A 84 33.03 8.13 3.24
CA TYR A 84 32.53 8.43 1.91
C TYR A 84 31.39 7.48 1.50
N LEU A 85 31.57 6.17 1.68
CA LEU A 85 30.53 5.17 1.43
C LEU A 85 29.27 5.44 2.26
N ARG A 86 29.42 5.73 3.55
CA ARG A 86 28.28 6.04 4.43
C ARG A 86 27.54 7.30 4.00
N ALA A 87 28.27 8.35 3.60
CA ALA A 87 27.67 9.57 3.07
C ALA A 87 26.86 9.25 1.81
N LYS A 88 27.44 8.52 0.87
CA LYS A 88 26.80 8.19 -0.41
C LYS A 88 25.59 7.29 -0.29
N ILE A 89 25.61 6.31 0.63
CA ILE A 89 24.43 5.49 0.93
C ILE A 89 23.32 6.34 1.54
N ARG A 90 23.66 7.30 2.42
CA ARG A 90 22.67 8.21 3.01
C ARG A 90 22.06 9.11 1.94
N ASP A 91 22.88 9.69 1.06
CA ASP A 91 22.41 10.53 -0.03
C ASP A 91 21.47 9.74 -0.94
N ALA A 92 21.85 8.52 -1.34
CA ALA A 92 20.99 7.66 -2.15
C ALA A 92 19.64 7.33 -1.47
N LEU A 93 19.63 7.10 -0.16
CA LEU A 93 18.40 6.89 0.60
C LEU A 93 17.55 8.16 0.69
N MET A 94 18.17 9.33 0.81
CA MET A 94 17.46 10.61 0.80
C MET A 94 16.84 10.90 -0.57
N ASP A 95 17.57 10.65 -1.67
CA ASP A 95 17.07 10.77 -3.03
C ASP A 95 15.79 9.94 -3.20
N VAL A 96 15.85 8.66 -2.84
CA VAL A 96 14.71 7.74 -2.95
C VAL A 96 13.57 8.14 -2.01
N SER A 97 13.86 8.60 -0.80
CA SER A 97 12.84 9.10 0.11
C SER A 97 12.08 10.30 -0.47
N ASN A 98 12.78 11.20 -1.16
CA ASN A 98 12.17 12.37 -1.78
C ASN A 98 11.30 11.96 -2.97
N ASP A 99 11.78 11.04 -3.81
CA ASP A 99 11.04 10.53 -4.97
C ASP A 99 9.75 9.82 -4.54
N VAL A 100 9.79 9.00 -3.49
CA VAL A 100 8.60 8.34 -2.93
C VAL A 100 7.65 9.36 -2.31
N SER A 101 8.15 10.41 -1.65
CA SER A 101 7.31 11.43 -0.99
C SER A 101 6.64 12.39 -1.97
N LEU A 102 7.18 12.55 -3.18
CA LEU A 102 6.57 13.36 -4.25
C LEU A 102 5.57 12.57 -5.11
N GLY A 103 5.60 11.24 -5.01
CA GLY A 103 4.68 10.34 -5.71
C GLY A 103 3.40 9.98 -4.95
N ALA A 104 3.32 10.33 -3.65
CA ALA A 104 2.14 10.19 -2.80
C ALA A 104 1.34 11.50 -2.72
#